data_AF-A0A9X4C6M9-F1
#
_entry.id   AF-A0A9X4C6M9-F1
#
_cell.length_a   1.000
_cell.length_b   1.000
_cell.length_c   1.000
_cell.angle_alpha   90.00
_cell.angle_beta   90.00
_cell.angle_gamma   90.00
#
_symmetry.space_group_name_H-M   'P 1'
#
loop_
_entity.id
_entity.type
_entity.pdbx_description
1 polymer ?
#
loop_
_entity_poly.entity_id
_entity_poly.type
_entity_poly.pdbx_seq_one_letter_code
_entity_poly.pdbx_strand_id
1 'polypeptide(L)'
;MENQKSSPHQKPWYAPLVHFLAHTVVGSGIFIIIATPSVFLGWLVHKLREYHVAEFTLSVLTFLEHAILVVDALTFLSFLGFTSWAAVKEMRQNGH
;
A
#
# COMPACT_ATOMS: atom_id res chain seq x y z
N MET A 1 -13.17 31.38 -37.04
CA MET A 1 -13.97 30.87 -35.91
C MET A 1 -13.90 29.35 -35.98
N GLU A 2 -12.86 28.78 -35.38
CA GLU A 2 -12.62 27.35 -35.43
C GLU A 2 -13.53 26.68 -34.39
N ASN A 3 -14.51 25.90 -34.87
CA ASN A 3 -15.45 25.16 -34.05
C ASN A 3 -14.69 24.05 -33.31
N GLN A 4 -14.29 24.31 -32.05
CA GLN A 4 -13.98 23.24 -31.11
C GLN A 4 -15.27 22.45 -30.85
N LYS A 5 -15.44 21.36 -31.59
CA LYS A 5 -16.36 20.28 -31.22
C LYS A 5 -15.87 19.70 -29.89
N SER A 6 -16.44 20.21 -28.80
CA SER A 6 -16.46 19.55 -27.50
C SER A 6 -17.29 18.27 -27.63
N SER A 7 -16.66 17.20 -28.09
CA SER A 7 -17.23 15.85 -27.98
C SER A 7 -17.45 15.54 -26.50
N PRO A 8 -18.61 14.98 -26.11
CA PRO A 8 -18.97 14.82 -24.72
C PRO A 8 -17.97 13.87 -24.06
N HIS A 9 -17.38 14.30 -22.95
CA HIS A 9 -16.56 13.45 -22.10
C HIS A 9 -17.41 12.24 -21.65
N GLN A 10 -17.39 11.15 -22.43
CA GLN A 10 -17.72 9.83 -21.91
C GLN A 10 -16.65 9.55 -20.85
N LYS A 11 -17.05 9.59 -19.58
CA LYS A 11 -16.22 9.19 -18.45
C LYS A 11 -15.65 7.81 -18.81
N PRO A 12 -14.32 7.67 -18.99
CA PRO A 12 -13.77 6.42 -19.52
C PRO A 12 -14.19 5.28 -18.59
N TRP A 13 -14.68 4.15 -19.12
CA TRP A 13 -15.06 3.00 -18.28
C TRP A 13 -13.86 2.46 -17.48
N TYR A 14 -12.64 2.77 -17.96
CA TYR A 14 -11.38 2.50 -17.29
C TYR A 14 -10.97 3.57 -16.25
N ALA A 15 -11.63 4.73 -16.18
CA ALA A 15 -11.29 5.79 -15.21
C ALA A 15 -11.29 5.31 -13.75
N PRO A 16 -12.23 4.45 -13.30
CA PRO A 16 -12.19 3.85 -11.96
C PRO A 16 -11.00 2.90 -11.78
N LEU A 17 -10.60 2.18 -12.84
CA LEU A 17 -9.46 1.26 -12.82
C LEU A 17 -8.13 2.02 -12.73
N VAL A 18 -7.99 3.13 -13.45
CA VAL A 18 -6.80 3.99 -13.40
C VAL A 18 -6.69 4.68 -12.03
N HIS A 19 -7.82 5.13 -11.47
CA HIS A 19 -7.86 5.70 -10.13
C HIS A 19 -7.51 4.67 -9.04
N PHE A 20 -7.93 3.41 -9.22
CA PHE A 20 -7.54 2.27 -8.38
C PHE A 20 -6.05 1.98 -8.49
N LEU A 21 -5.52 1.82 -9.71
CA LEU A 21 -4.11 1.55 -9.95
C LEU A 21 -3.21 2.64 -9.36
N ALA A 22 -3.56 3.91 -9.53
CA ALA A 22 -2.82 5.02 -8.93
C ALA A 22 -2.77 4.89 -7.40
N HIS A 23 -3.89 4.61 -6.75
CA HIS A 23 -3.93 4.40 -5.29
C HIS A 23 -3.17 3.16 -4.86
N THR A 24 -3.25 2.05 -5.59
CA THR A 24 -2.50 0.83 -5.30
C THR A 24 -0.99 1.07 -5.42
N VAL A 25 -0.54 1.76 -6.46
CA VAL A 25 0.89 2.07 -6.67
C VAL A 25 1.42 2.96 -5.55
N VAL A 26 0.67 4.01 -5.18
CA VAL A 26 1.05 4.88 -4.05
C VAL A 26 1.08 4.10 -2.74
N GLY A 27 0.07 3.27 -2.48
CA GLY A 27 0.01 2.41 -1.30
C GLY A 27 1.17 1.40 -1.24
N SER A 28 1.53 0.79 -2.37
CA SER A 28 2.69 -0.10 -2.47
C SER A 28 4.02 0.64 -2.27
N GLY A 29 4.12 1.89 -2.73
CA GLY A 29 5.28 2.74 -2.47
C GLY A 29 5.46 3.02 -0.97
N ILE A 30 4.38 3.39 -0.28
CA ILE A 30 4.38 3.61 1.17
C ILE A 30 4.72 2.32 1.91
N PHE A 31 4.14 1.19 1.49
CA PHE A 31 4.43 -0.13 2.05
C PHE A 31 5.92 -0.47 1.95
N ILE A 32 6.57 -0.24 0.82
CA ILE A 32 8.01 -0.47 0.65
C ILE A 32 8.83 0.46 1.57
N ILE A 33 8.43 1.73 1.70
CA ILE A 33 9.11 2.71 2.56
C ILE A 33 9.04 2.27 4.03
N ILE A 34 7.95 1.65 4.48
CA ILE A 34 7.79 1.17 5.86
C ILE A 34 8.41 -0.22 6.06
N ALA A 35 8.32 -1.09 5.05
CA ALA A 35 8.94 -2.41 5.07
C ALA A 35 10.48 -2.33 5.11
N THR A 36 11.08 -1.37 4.41
CA THR A 36 12.54 -1.19 4.36
C THR A 36 13.19 -1.03 5.74
N PRO A 37 12.80 -0.06 6.60
CA PRO A 37 13.35 0.08 7.94
C PRO A 37 12.99 -1.12 8.83
N SER A 38 11.85 -1.78 8.61
CA SER A 38 11.49 -2.98 9.36
C SER A 38 12.46 -4.14 9.06
N VAL A 39 12.71 -4.44 7.78
CA VAL A 39 13.70 -5.45 7.36
C VAL A 39 15.12 -5.07 7.82
N PHE A 40 15.46 -3.78 7.79
CA PHE A 40 16.73 -3.28 8.30
C PHE A 40 16.86 -3.48 9.81
N LEU A 41 15.79 -3.29 10.59
CA LEU A 41 15.76 -3.59 12.02
C LEU A 41 16.00 -5.08 12.27
N GLY A 42 15.39 -5.98 11.49
CA GLY A 42 15.64 -7.42 11.62
C GLY A 42 17.09 -7.81 11.31
N TRP A 43 17.69 -7.20 10.28
CA TRP A 43 19.12 -7.36 10.00
C TRP A 43 20.00 -6.84 11.15
N LEU A 44 19.64 -5.68 11.72
CA LEU A 44 20.34 -5.08 12.84
C LEU A 44 20.23 -5.93 14.12
N VAL A 45 19.05 -6.50 14.42
CA VAL A 45 18.85 -7.48 15.51
C VAL A 45 19.79 -8.66 15.34
N HIS A 46 19.88 -9.22 14.13
CA HIS A 46 20.74 -10.36 13.85
C HIS A 46 22.22 -10.02 14.10
N LYS A 47 22.65 -8.82 13.71
CA LYS A 47 24.00 -8.32 14.00
C LYS A 47 24.25 -8.02 15.48
N LEU A 48 23.29 -7.44 16.18
CA LEU A 48 23.41 -7.17 17.62
C LEU A 48 23.51 -8.46 18.45
N ARG A 49 22.91 -9.55 17.96
CA ARG A 49 23.03 -10.89 18.58
C ARG A 49 24.47 -11.43 18.53
N GLU A 50 25.22 -11.14 17.46
CA GLU A 50 26.65 -11.47 17.36
C GLU A 50 27.50 -10.69 18.40
N TYR A 51 27.02 -9.53 18.87
CA TYR A 51 27.70 -8.66 19.84
C TYR A 51 27.30 -8.90 21.31
N HIS A 52 26.60 -10.01 21.63
CA HIS A 52 26.17 -10.33 23.00
C HIS A 52 25.29 -9.24 23.66
N VAL A 53 24.50 -8.52 22.86
CA VAL A 53 23.54 -7.53 23.37
C VAL A 53 22.43 -8.22 24.16
N ALA A 54 21.91 -7.54 25.18
CA ALA A 54 20.88 -8.06 26.07
C ALA A 54 19.69 -8.64 25.31
N GLU A 55 19.29 -9.87 25.67
CA GLU A 55 18.18 -10.59 25.03
C GLU A 55 16.86 -9.81 25.08
N PHE A 56 16.64 -9.04 26.14
CA PHE A 56 15.48 -8.15 26.27
C PHE A 56 15.42 -7.10 25.14
N THR A 57 16.55 -6.48 24.80
CA THR A 57 16.64 -5.49 23.71
C THR A 57 16.35 -6.14 22.35
N LEU A 58 16.90 -7.33 22.11
CA LEU A 58 16.64 -8.09 20.87
C LEU A 58 15.16 -8.45 20.74
N SER A 59 14.51 -8.87 21.85
CA SER A 59 13.09 -9.21 21.87
C SER A 59 12.20 -8.01 21.57
N VAL A 60 12.49 -6.85 22.16
CA VAL A 60 11.73 -5.61 21.90
C VAL A 60 11.89 -5.17 20.45
N LEU A 61 13.11 -5.23 19.91
CA LEU A 61 13.40 -4.78 18.55
C LEU A 61 12.77 -5.71 17.50
N THR A 62 12.78 -7.03 17.74
CA THR A 62 12.10 -8.03 16.89
C THR A 62 10.57 -7.87 16.95
N PHE A 63 10.03 -7.62 18.15
CA PHE A 63 8.60 -7.36 18.31
C PHE A 63 8.18 -6.10 17.56
N LEU A 64 8.98 -5.04 17.64
CA LEU A 64 8.72 -3.78 16.96
C LEU A 64 8.75 -3.93 15.44
N GLU A 65 9.74 -4.66 14.89
CA GLU A 65 9.81 -5.03 13.47
C GLU A 65 8.50 -5.68 13.00
N HIS A 66 8.08 -6.74 13.69
CA HIS A 66 6.86 -7.47 13.33
C HIS A 66 5.62 -6.60 13.50
N ALA A 67 5.52 -5.81 14.57
CA ALA A 67 4.37 -4.95 14.83
C ALA A 67 4.21 -3.88 13.73
N ILE A 68 5.31 -3.22 13.34
CA ILE A 68 5.29 -2.21 12.27
C ILE A 68 4.86 -2.86 10.95
N LEU A 69 5.43 -4.01 10.61
CA LEU A 69 5.17 -4.69 9.34
C LEU A 69 3.73 -5.22 9.26
N VAL A 70 3.20 -5.76 10.36
CA VAL A 70 1.81 -6.25 10.44
C VAL A 70 0.83 -5.09 10.34
N VAL A 71 1.05 -3.99 11.07
CA VAL A 71 0.17 -2.81 11.01
C VAL A 71 0.15 -2.23 9.60
N ASP A 72 1.31 -2.08 8.97
CA ASP A 72 1.42 -1.54 7.61
C ASP A 72 0.74 -2.46 6.58
N ALA A 73 0.96 -3.78 6.67
CA ALA A 73 0.30 -4.75 5.81
C ALA A 73 -1.24 -4.74 5.97
N LEU A 74 -1.74 -4.64 7.21
CA LEU A 74 -3.17 -4.56 7.48
C LEU A 74 -3.79 -3.26 6.94
N THR A 75 -3.09 -2.13 7.09
CA THR A 75 -3.52 -0.86 6.50
C THR A 75 -3.56 -0.94 4.98
N PHE A 76 -2.53 -1.50 4.34
CA PHE A 76 -2.50 -1.70 2.89
C PHE A 76 -3.62 -2.63 2.38
N LEU A 77 -3.86 -3.76 3.07
CA LEU A 77 -4.94 -4.69 2.74
C LEU A 77 -6.32 -4.05 2.90
N SER A 78 -6.53 -3.28 3.96
CA SER A 78 -7.79 -2.56 4.19
C SER A 78 -8.04 -1.55 3.07
N PHE A 79 -7.00 -0.84 2.66
CA PHE A 79 -7.06 0.14 1.57
C PHE A 79 -7.36 -0.52 0.22
N LEU A 80 -6.68 -1.63 -0.08
CA LEU A 80 -6.95 -2.45 -1.26
C LEU A 80 -8.39 -2.97 -1.29
N GLY A 81 -8.89 -3.48 -0.17
CA GLY A 81 -10.25 -3.99 -0.06
C GLY A 81 -11.29 -2.90 -0.35
N PHE A 82 -11.13 -1.72 0.25
CA PHE A 82 -12.04 -0.58 0.06
C PHE A 82 -12.05 -0.09 -1.39
N THR A 83 -10.86 0.04 -1.99
CA THR A 83 -10.72 0.59 -3.34
C THR A 83 -11.14 -0.44 -4.40
N SER A 84 -10.85 -1.73 -4.18
CA SER A 84 -11.33 -2.83 -5.03
C SER A 84 -12.85 -2.93 -5.00
N TRP A 85 -13.46 -2.84 -3.81
CA TRP A 85 -14.92 -2.87 -3.67
C TRP A 85 -15.58 -1.69 -4.38
N ALA A 86 -15.03 -0.48 -4.24
CA ALA A 86 -15.51 0.70 -4.93
C ALA A 86 -15.41 0.56 -6.46
N ALA A 87 -14.27 0.09 -6.97
CA ALA A 87 -14.06 -0.15 -8.40
C ALA A 87 -15.01 -1.21 -8.97
N VAL A 88 -15.18 -2.34 -8.27
CA VAL A 88 -16.11 -3.42 -8.66
C VAL A 88 -17.56 -2.93 -8.65
N LYS A 89 -17.94 -2.10 -7.66
CA LYS A 89 -19.27 -1.49 -7.60
C LYS A 89 -19.50 -0.54 -8.79
N GLU A 90 -18.54 0.33 -9.10
CA GLU A 90 -18.65 1.30 -10.21
C GLU A 90 -18.67 0.61 -11.58
N MET A 91 -17.92 -0.49 -11.76
CA MET A 91 -17.99 -1.33 -12.96
C MET A 91 -19.35 -2.02 -13.13
N ARG A 92 -19.94 -2.56 -12.05
CA ARG A 92 -21.29 -3.14 -12.11
C ARG A 92 -22.36 -2.09 -12.42
N GLN A 93 -22.14 -0.84 -11.99
CA GLN A 93 -23.14 0.23 -12.11
C GLN A 93 -23.09 0.96 -13.46
N ASN A 94 -21.93 0.99 -14.13
CA ASN A 94 -21.78 1.53 -15.49
C ASN A 94 -21.99 0.49 -16.62
N GLY A 95 -22.24 -0.77 -16.28
CA GLY A 95 -22.47 -1.87 -17.23
C GLY A 95 -23.95 -2.15 -17.57
N HIS A 96 -24.88 -1.29 -17.13
CA HIS A 96 -26.31 -1.35 -17.45
C HIS A 96 -26.73 -0.16 -18.31
#